data_AF-A0A7G2IY83-F1
#
_entry.id   AF-A0A7G2IY83-F1
#
_cell.length_a   1.000
_cell.length_b   1.000
_cell.length_c   1.000
_cell.angle_alpha   90.00
_cell.angle_beta   90.00
_cell.angle_gamma   90.00
#
_symmetry.space_group_name_H-M   'P 1'
#
loop_
_entity.id
_entity.type
_entity.pdbx_description
1 polymer ?
#
loop_
_entity_poly.entity_id
_entity_poly.type
_entity_poly.pdbx_seq_one_letter_code
_entity_poly.pdbx_strand_id
1 'polypeptide(L)' 'MFTEHLTYRWVNAVEAAQLTKSWSNRQAIEEFVINVA' A
#
# COMPACT_ATOMS: atom_id res chain seq x y z
N MET A 1 10.88 -14.60 -4.81
CA MET A 1 11.16 -13.66 -5.92
C MET A 1 9.83 -13.07 -6.37
N PHE A 2 9.70 -11.75 -6.49
CA PHE A 2 8.54 -11.10 -7.09
C PHE A 2 8.70 -11.17 -8.62
N THR A 3 8.36 -12.29 -9.25
CA THR A 3 8.65 -12.55 -10.66
C THR A 3 7.66 -11.91 -11.63
N GLU A 4 6.46 -11.58 -11.15
CA GLU A 4 5.38 -11.04 -11.99
C GLU A 4 5.29 -9.50 -11.95
N HIS A 5 6.02 -8.85 -11.03
CA HIS A 5 6.04 -7.40 -10.88
C HIS A 5 7.34 -6.82 -11.44
N LEU A 6 7.26 -5.69 -12.13
CA LEU A 6 8.42 -5.04 -12.77
C LEU A 6 9.38 -4.37 -11.76
N THR A 7 8.87 -3.93 -10.62
CA THR A 7 9.64 -3.22 -9.58
C THR A 7 8.90 -3.27 -8.24
N TYR A 8 9.58 -2.86 -7.17
CA TYR A 8 8.97 -2.64 -5.85
C TYR A 8 9.63 -1.46 -5.13
N ARG A 9 8.90 -0.88 -4.17
CA ARG A 9 9.43 0.14 -3.25
C ARG A 9 8.77 0.03 -1.89
N TRP A 10 9.56 0.28 -0.84
CA TRP A 10 9.03 0.50 0.51
C TRP A 10 8.80 2.00 0.70
N VAL A 11 7.64 2.37 1.23
CA VAL A 11 7.25 3.75 1.52
C VAL A 11 6.47 3.76 2.84
N ASN A 12 6.26 4.95 3.42
CA ASN A 12 5.36 5.04 4.56
C ASN A 12 3.90 4.74 4.14
N ALA A 13 3.06 4.39 5.11
CA ALA A 13 1.70 3.93 4.85
C ALA A 13 0.83 4.99 4.15
N VAL A 14 0.98 6.28 4.51
CA VAL A 14 0.23 7.38 3.89
C VAL A 14 0.57 7.50 2.40
N GLU A 15 1.85 7.43 2.04
CA GLU A 15 2.28 7.45 0.64
C GLU A 15 1.79 6.20 -0.12
N ALA A 16 1.81 5.02 0.50
CA ALA A 16 1.31 3.80 -0.11
C ALA A 16 -0.20 3.91 -0.47
N ALA A 17 -1.01 4.46 0.45
CA ALA A 17 -2.44 4.69 0.26
C ALA A 17 -2.73 5.66 -0.89
N GLN A 18 -1.93 6.70 -1.07
CA GLN A 18 -2.09 7.66 -2.16
C GLN A 18 -1.63 7.10 -3.52
N LEU A 19 -0.55 6.30 -3.53
CA LEU A 19 0.02 5.75 -4.76
C LEU A 19 -0.88 4.69 -5.43
N THR A 20 -1.49 3.81 -4.63
CA THR A 20 -2.28 2.71 -5.16
C THR A 20 -3.50 3.21 -5.92
N LYS A 21 -3.77 2.60 -7.08
CA LYS A 21 -4.96 2.88 -7.90
C LYS A 21 -6.16 2.02 -7.49
N SER A 22 -5.94 0.93 -6.76
CA SER A 22 -7.03 0.09 -6.25
C SER A 22 -7.58 0.69 -4.96
N TRP A 23 -8.90 0.95 -4.95
CA TRP A 23 -9.63 1.45 -3.78
C TRP A 23 -9.51 0.49 -2.59
N SER A 24 -9.68 -0.81 -2.80
CA SER A 24 -9.62 -1.78 -1.71
C SER A 24 -8.22 -1.88 -1.10
N ASN A 25 -7.16 -1.71 -1.90
CA ASN A 25 -5.80 -1.61 -1.36
C ASN A 25 -5.61 -0.36 -0.51
N ARG A 26 -6.15 0.79 -0.94
CA ARG A 26 -6.09 2.02 -0.15
C ARG A 26 -6.78 1.83 1.18
N GLN A 27 -8.02 1.34 1.17
CA GLN A 27 -8.80 1.07 2.37
C GLN A 27 -8.05 0.13 3.33
N ALA A 28 -7.46 -0.96 2.84
CA ALA A 28 -6.73 -1.89 3.68
C ALA A 28 -5.49 -1.25 4.34
N ILE A 29 -4.76 -0.40 3.61
CA ILE A 29 -3.63 0.36 4.18
C ILE A 29 -4.12 1.33 5.27
N GLU A 30 -5.22 2.04 5.01
CA GLU A 30 -5.79 3.00 5.97
C GLU A 30 -6.28 2.29 7.24
N GLU A 31 -7.07 1.23 7.10
CA GLU A 31 -7.67 0.50 8.23
C GLU A 31 -6.65 -0.29 9.05
N PHE A 32 -5.69 -0.96 8.39
CA PHE A 32 -4.85 -1.97 9.03
C PHE A 32 -3.39 -1.57 9.22
N VAL A 33 -2.96 -0.40 8.72
CA VAL A 33 -1.58 0.08 8.90
C VAL A 33 -1.53 1.48 9.50
N ILE A 34 -2.38 2.41 9.04
CA ILE A 34 -2.39 3.79 9.53
C ILE A 34 -3.17 3.89 10.85
N ASN A 35 -4.37 3.29 10.90
CA ASN A 35 -5.29 3.42 12.03
C ASN A 35 -5.16 2.30 13.07
N VAL A 36 -4.18 1.40 12.91
CA VAL A 36 -3.82 0.41 13.93
C VAL A 36 -2.95 1.13 14.96
N ALA A 37 -3.54 1.37 16.13
CA ALA A 37 -2.93 2.06 17.27
C ALA A 37 -1.55 1.52 17.67
#